data_AF-A0A0D3H2V4-F1
#
_entry.id   AF-A0A0D3H2V4-F1
#
_cell.length_a   1.000
_cell.length_b   1.000
_cell.length_c   1.000
_cell.angle_alpha   90.00
_cell.angle_beta   90.00
_cell.angle_gamma   90.00
#
_symmetry.space_group_name_H-M   'P 1'
#
loop_
_entity.id
_entity.type
_entity.pdbx_description
1 polymer ?
#
loop_
_entity_poly.entity_id
_entity_poly.type
_entity_poly.pdbx_seq_one_letter_code
_entity_poly.pdbx_strand_id
1 'polypeptide(L)'
;MEHTPLTPEITLEQALANKGKEKNIKMAFSLHFPRHHGAGDTCPHRERGGANGERDPAVHRDLDGIKWSTSPHPLVPFPFVPPSPAAAVAVDASMSASAAVSSTCAAASSTTSRRSSSSAASRVQATPRRSLPSRLVASRTSPRSPVVPPVYATASPGGAGGTTAAAARKKLLIFDAEEYLAESLAKYTARLSGEAVAERGAFTVALSGGSLIKALRKLTESPYLEAVEWSKWHVFWVDERVVPKDHADSNYKLAMDGLLSKVPIPASQIYAINDTLSAEGAADEYETCLKQLVNDGVVAISEVTGFPKLDLMLLGMGPDGHVGSLFPGHPIVNENQKWVSYIKDSPKPPPERITFTFPLVNSSAHIALVVTGAGKAGAVHKAFSDKQSSSDLLPVEMVSQQEGVLTWFTDKPAVSMLSSI
;
A
#
# COMPACT_ATOMS: atom_id res chain seq x y z
N MET A 1 37.61 -16.63 -9.95
CA MET A 1 36.93 -16.35 -8.66
C MET A 1 37.76 -15.32 -7.94
N GLU A 2 37.25 -14.11 -7.78
CA GLU A 2 37.89 -13.05 -6.99
C GLU A 2 36.85 -12.54 -6.00
N HIS A 3 37.24 -12.42 -4.73
CA HIS A 3 36.39 -11.88 -3.67
C HIS A 3 36.74 -10.41 -3.43
N THR A 4 35.78 -9.51 -3.64
CA THR A 4 35.90 -8.10 -3.26
C THR A 4 35.42 -7.93 -1.81
N PRO A 5 36.27 -7.49 -0.85
CA PRO A 5 35.83 -7.21 0.51
C PRO A 5 34.98 -5.94 0.59
N LEU A 6 34.00 -5.94 1.52
CA LEU A 6 33.18 -4.77 1.82
C LEU A 6 33.95 -3.76 2.69
N THR A 7 33.82 -2.47 2.38
CA THR A 7 34.31 -1.37 3.23
C THR A 7 33.22 -0.93 4.22
N PRO A 8 33.51 -0.77 5.53
CA PRO A 8 32.52 -0.30 6.50
C PRO A 8 32.27 1.21 6.38
N GLU A 9 31.03 1.63 6.63
CA GLU A 9 30.67 3.05 6.76
C GLU A 9 31.21 3.65 8.07
N ILE A 10 31.61 4.93 8.02
CA ILE A 10 32.06 5.70 9.19
C ILE A 10 31.02 6.79 9.46
N THR A 11 30.50 6.84 10.70
CA THR A 11 29.45 7.78 11.11
C THR A 11 29.94 9.23 11.17
N LEU A 12 29.05 10.15 10.81
CA LEU A 12 29.38 11.53 10.44
C LEU A 12 29.98 12.41 11.56
N GLU A 13 29.84 12.01 12.84
CA GLU A 13 30.34 12.80 13.98
C GLU A 13 31.88 12.79 14.13
N GLN A 14 32.58 11.80 13.57
CA GLN A 14 34.06 11.74 13.69
C GLN A 14 34.80 12.65 12.68
N ALA A 15 34.09 13.28 11.74
CA ALA A 15 34.69 14.08 10.67
C ALA A 15 35.03 15.54 11.07
N LEU A 16 34.47 16.06 12.17
CA LEU A 16 34.53 17.50 12.52
C LEU A 16 35.56 17.86 13.59
N ALA A 17 36.25 16.89 14.19
CA ALA A 17 37.17 17.12 15.31
C ALA A 17 38.60 17.57 14.94
N ASN A 18 39.02 17.47 13.66
CA ASN A 18 40.42 17.68 13.29
C ASN A 18 40.63 18.30 11.89
N LYS A 19 40.67 19.65 11.82
CA LYS A 19 41.46 20.45 10.85
C LYS A 19 41.40 21.94 11.21
N GLY A 20 42.26 22.38 12.13
CA GLY A 20 42.14 23.74 12.69
C GLY A 20 43.39 24.42 13.27
N LYS A 21 44.56 23.77 13.36
CA LYS A 21 45.86 24.39 13.68
C LYS A 21 47.02 23.39 13.52
N GLU A 22 47.86 23.58 12.51
CA GLU A 22 49.25 23.11 12.51
C GLU A 22 50.17 24.17 11.90
N LYS A 23 50.97 24.83 12.75
CA LYS A 23 52.30 25.34 12.41
C LYS A 23 53.17 25.34 13.66
N ASN A 24 54.44 25.02 13.46
CA ASN A 24 55.60 25.21 14.34
C ASN A 24 55.90 24.19 15.47
N ILE A 25 56.78 23.24 15.12
CA ILE A 25 58.17 23.11 15.65
C ILE A 25 58.42 22.32 16.98
N LYS A 26 59.24 21.25 16.82
CA LYS A 26 60.25 20.62 17.72
C LYS A 26 59.85 19.61 18.83
N MET A 27 60.56 18.47 18.77
CA MET A 27 61.08 17.61 19.86
C MET A 27 60.03 16.84 20.73
N ALA A 28 60.22 15.58 21.15
CA ALA A 28 61.42 14.72 21.19
C ALA A 28 61.08 13.21 21.04
N PHE A 29 62.11 12.36 21.03
CA PHE A 29 62.01 10.89 21.11
C PHE A 29 61.57 10.40 22.51
N SER A 30 60.82 9.29 22.57
CA SER A 30 61.36 8.01 23.08
C SER A 30 60.42 6.82 22.79
N LEU A 31 60.98 5.60 22.80
CA LEU A 31 60.28 4.31 22.72
C LEU A 31 60.30 3.63 24.10
N HIS A 32 59.32 2.77 24.40
CA HIS A 32 59.55 1.36 24.82
C HIS A 32 58.26 0.54 24.96
N PHE A 33 58.33 -0.74 24.57
CA PHE A 33 57.46 -1.83 25.03
C PHE A 33 58.18 -2.59 26.16
N PRO A 34 57.48 -3.46 26.90
CA PRO A 34 57.89 -4.87 26.84
C PRO A 34 56.74 -5.89 26.77
N ARG A 35 57.11 -7.15 26.50
CA ARG A 35 56.28 -8.38 26.56
C ARG A 35 56.84 -9.32 27.65
N HIS A 36 56.03 -10.27 28.14
CA HIS A 36 56.23 -11.75 28.03
C HIS A 36 55.60 -12.57 29.19
N HIS A 37 55.17 -13.81 28.85
CA HIS A 37 55.03 -15.09 29.59
C HIS A 37 54.76 -15.17 31.12
N GLY A 38 54.19 -16.24 31.69
CA GLY A 38 53.63 -17.50 31.12
C GLY A 38 53.81 -18.73 32.06
N ALA A 39 52.90 -19.72 31.98
CA ALA A 39 52.83 -20.98 32.79
C ALA A 39 52.57 -20.77 34.32
N GLY A 40 52.11 -21.77 35.09
CA GLY A 40 51.64 -23.14 34.79
C GLY A 40 51.16 -23.92 36.04
N ASP A 41 50.40 -25.00 35.82
CA ASP A 41 50.00 -26.14 36.67
C ASP A 41 50.01 -26.08 38.23
N THR A 42 48.90 -26.48 38.87
CA THR A 42 48.75 -27.77 39.62
C THR A 42 47.41 -27.89 40.40
N CYS A 43 47.05 -29.12 40.78
CA CYS A 43 45.96 -29.49 41.71
C CYS A 43 46.43 -30.72 42.52
N PRO A 44 45.99 -30.95 43.79
CA PRO A 44 45.08 -32.11 43.99
C PRO A 44 44.14 -32.09 45.24
N HIS A 45 43.03 -32.85 45.14
CA HIS A 45 42.40 -33.65 46.22
C HIS A 45 41.77 -32.94 47.47
N ARG A 46 40.84 -33.52 48.28
CA ARG A 46 39.99 -34.76 48.37
C ARG A 46 39.13 -34.61 49.67
N GLU A 47 37.97 -35.22 49.98
CA GLU A 47 37.19 -36.45 49.64
C GLU A 47 35.65 -36.07 49.71
N ARG A 48 34.57 -36.85 49.89
CA ARG A 48 34.23 -38.28 50.15
C ARG A 48 32.77 -38.61 49.76
N GLY A 49 32.51 -39.85 49.30
CA GLY A 49 31.16 -40.45 49.14
C GLY A 49 30.45 -40.12 47.81
N GLY A 50 29.33 -40.79 47.46
CA GLY A 50 28.69 -41.98 48.05
C GLY A 50 27.14 -41.90 48.02
N ALA A 51 26.37 -42.98 47.83
CA ALA A 51 26.69 -44.37 47.48
C ALA A 51 25.42 -45.11 46.93
N ASN A 52 25.58 -46.36 46.45
CA ASN A 52 24.59 -47.24 45.78
C ASN A 52 24.18 -46.76 44.37
N GLY A 53 23.86 -47.60 43.37
CA GLY A 53 23.64 -49.06 43.33
C GLY A 53 22.16 -49.38 43.04
N GLU A 54 21.75 -50.25 42.10
CA GLU A 54 22.46 -51.29 41.34
C GLU A 54 21.98 -51.42 39.86
N ARG A 55 21.86 -52.63 39.26
CA ARG A 55 22.01 -52.90 37.80
C ARG A 55 20.82 -53.58 37.10
N ASP A 56 20.78 -53.39 35.77
CA ASP A 56 20.01 -54.15 34.75
C ASP A 56 20.38 -55.65 34.67
N PRO A 57 19.51 -56.50 34.10
CA PRO A 57 19.82 -57.06 32.77
C PRO A 57 18.62 -57.26 31.81
N ALA A 58 18.93 -57.37 30.50
CA ALA A 58 17.96 -57.42 29.39
C ALA A 58 17.45 -58.82 28.99
N VAL A 59 16.39 -58.86 28.17
CA VAL A 59 15.88 -60.06 27.46
C VAL A 59 15.48 -59.71 26.02
N HIS A 60 15.86 -60.56 25.05
CA HIS A 60 15.50 -60.46 23.62
C HIS A 60 14.05 -60.84 23.33
N ARG A 61 13.47 -60.26 22.26
CA ARG A 61 12.67 -61.02 21.27
C ARG A 61 12.46 -60.26 19.96
N ASP A 62 12.56 -60.98 18.85
CA ASP A 62 12.22 -60.54 17.50
C ASP A 62 10.70 -60.59 17.25
N LEU A 63 10.22 -59.93 16.18
CA LEU A 63 9.70 -60.62 14.98
C LEU A 63 9.24 -59.65 13.88
N ASP A 64 9.56 -60.04 12.64
CA ASP A 64 8.87 -59.83 11.35
C ASP A 64 8.25 -58.47 10.98
N GLY A 65 8.82 -57.86 9.94
CA GLY A 65 8.33 -56.64 9.31
C GLY A 65 7.23 -56.84 8.25
N ILE A 66 6.59 -55.74 7.88
CA ILE A 66 5.60 -55.65 6.80
C ILE A 66 6.17 -54.81 5.65
N LYS A 67 5.89 -55.21 4.40
CA LYS A 67 6.44 -54.59 3.19
C LYS A 67 5.69 -53.29 2.84
N TRP A 68 6.43 -52.34 2.27
CA TRP A 68 5.84 -51.23 1.51
C TRP A 68 5.14 -51.75 0.25
N SER A 69 4.00 -51.14 -0.09
CA SER A 69 3.27 -51.38 -1.34
C SER A 69 2.92 -50.06 -2.00
N THR A 70 3.42 -49.83 -3.20
CA THR A 70 3.19 -48.62 -4.01
C THR A 70 2.55 -49.00 -5.34
N SER A 71 1.29 -48.60 -5.56
CA SER A 71 0.67 -48.48 -6.89
C SER A 71 -0.58 -47.60 -6.83
N PRO A 72 -0.92 -46.88 -7.92
CA PRO A 72 -2.03 -45.93 -7.95
C PRO A 72 -3.36 -46.58 -8.36
N HIS A 73 -4.48 -45.95 -7.98
CA HIS A 73 -5.80 -46.21 -8.56
C HIS A 73 -6.31 -44.99 -9.35
N PRO A 74 -7.00 -45.19 -10.48
CA PRO A 74 -7.40 -44.12 -11.39
C PRO A 74 -8.68 -43.39 -10.94
N LEU A 75 -8.87 -42.18 -11.50
CA LEU A 75 -10.06 -41.35 -11.31
C LEU A 75 -11.31 -42.00 -11.92
N VAL A 76 -12.44 -41.88 -11.22
CA VAL A 76 -13.78 -42.25 -11.72
C VAL A 76 -14.57 -40.96 -11.97
N PRO A 77 -15.18 -40.74 -13.16
CA PRO A 77 -15.90 -39.51 -13.45
C PRO A 77 -17.28 -39.47 -12.77
N PHE A 78 -17.64 -38.32 -12.19
CA PHE A 78 -19.01 -38.07 -11.71
C PHE A 78 -19.99 -37.90 -12.89
N PRO A 79 -21.23 -38.39 -12.79
CA PRO A 79 -22.23 -38.26 -13.85
C PRO A 79 -22.76 -36.81 -13.95
N PHE A 80 -22.90 -36.34 -15.19
CA PHE A 80 -23.42 -35.02 -15.54
C PHE A 80 -24.95 -35.00 -15.44
N VAL A 81 -25.53 -34.03 -14.72
CA VAL A 81 -27.00 -33.89 -14.57
C VAL A 81 -27.47 -32.66 -15.37
N PRO A 82 -28.32 -32.81 -16.41
CA PRO A 82 -28.84 -31.69 -17.17
C PRO A 82 -30.01 -31.00 -16.46
N PRO A 83 -30.21 -29.68 -16.65
CA PRO A 83 -31.39 -28.98 -16.14
C PRO A 83 -32.65 -29.34 -16.93
N SER A 84 -33.77 -29.51 -16.23
CA SER A 84 -35.12 -29.68 -16.82
C SER A 84 -35.84 -28.32 -16.90
N PRO A 85 -36.81 -28.11 -17.82
CA PRO A 85 -37.20 -26.77 -18.26
C PRO A 85 -38.21 -26.05 -17.35
N ALA A 86 -38.42 -24.76 -17.66
CA ALA A 86 -39.19 -23.81 -16.89
C ALA A 86 -40.70 -24.11 -16.78
N ALA A 87 -41.30 -23.65 -15.69
CA ALA A 87 -42.73 -23.38 -15.58
C ALA A 87 -42.95 -21.86 -15.53
N ALA A 88 -43.66 -21.31 -16.51
CA ALA A 88 -44.12 -19.93 -16.48
C ALA A 88 -45.51 -19.84 -15.85
N VAL A 89 -45.74 -18.82 -15.02
CA VAL A 89 -47.09 -18.42 -14.56
C VAL A 89 -47.26 -16.95 -14.91
N ALA A 90 -48.47 -16.59 -15.36
CA ALA A 90 -48.72 -15.33 -16.04
C ALA A 90 -48.91 -14.13 -15.09
N VAL A 91 -48.78 -12.94 -15.68
CA VAL A 91 -49.34 -11.69 -15.15
C VAL A 91 -50.86 -11.78 -14.98
N ASP A 92 -51.37 -11.05 -14.01
CA ASP A 92 -52.74 -10.52 -14.03
C ASP A 92 -52.70 -9.03 -13.64
N ALA A 93 -53.66 -8.24 -14.14
CA ALA A 93 -53.67 -6.79 -14.00
C ALA A 93 -55.08 -6.20 -14.04
N SER A 94 -55.52 -5.62 -12.92
CA SER A 94 -56.58 -4.61 -12.86
C SER A 94 -56.12 -3.48 -11.92
N MET A 95 -56.18 -2.19 -12.27
CA MET A 95 -57.25 -1.33 -12.82
C MET A 95 -58.24 -0.78 -11.77
N SER A 96 -57.86 0.35 -11.16
CA SER A 96 -58.70 1.54 -10.98
C SER A 96 -57.77 2.72 -10.64
N ALA A 97 -57.81 3.96 -11.17
CA ALA A 97 -58.68 4.75 -12.07
C ALA A 97 -59.20 6.02 -11.36
N SER A 98 -59.27 7.12 -12.12
CA SER A 98 -59.61 8.50 -11.67
C SER A 98 -58.46 9.26 -10.97
N ALA A 99 -58.28 10.57 -11.13
CA ALA A 99 -59.03 11.55 -11.94
C ALA A 99 -58.08 12.52 -12.67
N ALA A 100 -58.56 13.18 -13.73
CA ALA A 100 -57.80 14.13 -14.54
C ALA A 100 -58.19 15.59 -14.25
N VAL A 101 -57.26 16.52 -14.52
CA VAL A 101 -57.58 17.93 -14.83
C VAL A 101 -56.77 18.31 -16.07
N SER A 102 -57.44 18.87 -17.08
CA SER A 102 -56.84 19.27 -18.36
C SER A 102 -56.72 20.79 -18.47
N SER A 103 -55.66 21.28 -19.12
CA SER A 103 -55.66 22.61 -19.74
C SER A 103 -54.99 22.61 -21.12
N THR A 104 -55.84 22.60 -22.13
CA THR A 104 -55.62 23.11 -23.49
C THR A 104 -55.22 24.60 -23.47
N CYS A 105 -54.64 25.24 -24.50
CA CYS A 105 -54.14 24.84 -25.82
C CYS A 105 -53.32 26.02 -26.40
N ALA A 106 -52.41 25.78 -27.35
CA ALA A 106 -52.18 26.66 -28.51
C ALA A 106 -51.22 25.99 -29.51
N ALA A 107 -51.52 26.08 -30.80
CA ALA A 107 -50.59 25.76 -31.88
C ALA A 107 -50.59 26.89 -32.92
N ALA A 108 -49.42 27.19 -33.48
CA ALA A 108 -49.27 28.02 -34.66
C ALA A 108 -48.09 27.49 -35.48
N SER A 109 -48.27 27.44 -36.81
CA SER A 109 -47.36 26.76 -37.74
C SER A 109 -46.67 27.75 -38.69
N SER A 110 -45.87 27.21 -39.63
CA SER A 110 -45.26 27.89 -40.79
C SER A 110 -43.96 28.67 -40.51
N THR A 111 -43.00 28.80 -41.45
CA THR A 111 -42.95 28.27 -42.83
C THR A 111 -41.54 27.80 -43.24
N THR A 112 -41.49 27.02 -44.31
CA THR A 112 -40.31 26.46 -44.99
C THR A 112 -39.29 27.49 -45.50
N SER A 113 -38.02 27.06 -45.60
CA SER A 113 -37.22 27.29 -46.82
C SER A 113 -36.36 26.06 -47.15
N ARG A 114 -36.02 25.88 -48.44
CA ARG A 114 -35.30 24.72 -49.01
C ARG A 114 -34.14 25.20 -49.88
N ARG A 115 -32.99 24.50 -49.83
CA ARG A 115 -32.04 24.11 -50.91
C ARG A 115 -30.77 23.59 -50.21
N SER A 116 -30.26 22.36 -50.41
CA SER A 116 -29.71 21.73 -51.64
C SER A 116 -28.46 22.45 -52.16
N SER A 117 -27.33 21.80 -52.49
CA SER A 117 -27.02 20.36 -52.61
C SER A 117 -25.49 20.16 -52.78
N SER A 118 -25.05 18.90 -53.01
CA SER A 118 -23.74 18.46 -53.55
C SER A 118 -22.49 18.79 -52.72
N SER A 119 -21.66 17.86 -52.23
CA SER A 119 -21.09 16.59 -52.74
C SER A 119 -19.80 16.74 -53.57
N ALA A 120 -18.67 16.29 -53.02
CA ALA A 120 -17.54 15.74 -53.75
C ALA A 120 -16.69 14.86 -52.82
N ALA A 121 -16.35 13.65 -53.26
CA ALA A 121 -15.24 12.86 -52.70
C ALA A 121 -14.08 12.91 -53.70
N SER A 122 -12.84 12.74 -53.24
CA SER A 122 -11.70 12.54 -54.14
C SER A 122 -10.66 11.60 -53.52
N ARG A 123 -9.97 10.83 -54.37
CA ARG A 123 -9.10 9.70 -54.00
C ARG A 123 -7.99 9.52 -55.04
N VAL A 124 -6.76 9.84 -54.67
CA VAL A 124 -5.53 9.64 -55.47
C VAL A 124 -4.45 9.17 -54.47
N GLN A 125 -4.10 7.88 -54.41
CA GLN A 125 -3.01 7.20 -55.13
C GLN A 125 -1.58 7.56 -54.62
N ALA A 126 -0.60 6.68 -54.87
CA ALA A 126 0.64 6.63 -54.07
C ALA A 126 1.89 6.14 -54.86
N THR A 127 3.07 6.28 -54.21
CA THR A 127 4.42 5.78 -54.61
C THR A 127 5.13 6.58 -55.72
N PRO A 128 6.49 6.50 -55.90
CA PRO A 128 7.48 5.65 -55.23
C PRO A 128 8.76 6.32 -54.67
N ARG A 129 9.64 5.48 -54.10
CA ARG A 129 11.02 5.68 -53.55
C ARG A 129 11.91 6.79 -54.18
N ARG A 130 12.80 7.41 -53.36
CA ARG A 130 14.27 7.11 -53.34
C ARG A 130 15.11 7.76 -52.19
N SER A 131 16.17 7.04 -51.78
CA SER A 131 17.49 7.47 -51.24
C SER A 131 17.65 8.25 -49.91
N LEU A 132 18.64 7.76 -49.13
CA LEU A 132 19.29 8.40 -47.97
C LEU A 132 20.26 9.53 -48.37
N PRO A 133 20.69 10.36 -47.40
CA PRO A 133 22.13 10.53 -47.16
C PRO A 133 22.55 10.19 -45.71
N SER A 134 23.85 10.01 -45.50
CA SER A 134 24.46 9.59 -44.23
C SER A 134 25.15 10.74 -43.47
N ARG A 135 25.60 10.45 -42.23
CA ARG A 135 26.26 11.36 -41.24
C ARG A 135 25.24 12.22 -40.45
N LEU A 136 25.54 12.65 -39.22
CA LEU A 136 26.80 12.61 -38.46
C LEU A 136 26.52 12.34 -36.98
N VAL A 137 27.33 11.50 -36.31
CA VAL A 137 27.20 11.26 -34.87
C VAL A 137 27.77 12.45 -34.10
N ALA A 138 26.93 13.12 -33.31
CA ALA A 138 27.33 14.20 -32.42
C ALA A 138 26.99 13.83 -30.97
N SER A 139 28.01 13.49 -30.18
CA SER A 139 27.88 13.13 -28.77
C SER A 139 27.55 14.36 -27.92
N ARG A 140 26.26 14.62 -27.68
CA ARG A 140 25.82 15.65 -26.72
C ARG A 140 25.78 15.08 -25.31
N THR A 141 26.86 15.31 -24.56
CA THR A 141 26.88 15.12 -23.11
C THR A 141 25.96 16.15 -22.44
N SER A 142 24.74 15.76 -22.08
CA SER A 142 23.87 16.60 -21.25
C SER A 142 24.48 16.72 -19.85
N PRO A 143 24.63 17.94 -19.29
CA PRO A 143 25.05 18.10 -17.90
C PRO A 143 23.98 17.54 -16.97
N ARG A 144 24.37 16.76 -15.96
CA ARG A 144 23.47 16.36 -14.87
C ARG A 144 23.14 17.59 -14.02
N SER A 145 21.88 18.00 -13.99
CA SER A 145 21.40 18.92 -12.95
C SER A 145 21.58 18.26 -11.57
N PRO A 146 21.97 19.01 -10.53
CA PRO A 146 22.07 18.47 -9.18
C PRO A 146 20.67 18.08 -8.67
N VAL A 147 20.56 16.88 -8.10
CA VAL A 147 19.35 16.44 -7.40
C VAL A 147 19.30 17.18 -6.07
N VAL A 148 18.35 18.11 -5.94
CA VAL A 148 18.07 18.79 -4.67
C VAL A 148 17.30 17.80 -3.78
N PRO A 149 17.72 17.55 -2.53
CA PRO A 149 16.96 16.69 -1.61
C PRO A 149 15.61 17.36 -1.25
N PRO A 150 14.57 16.56 -0.94
CA PRO A 150 13.30 17.12 -0.48
C PRO A 150 13.49 17.88 0.84
N VAL A 151 12.72 18.97 1.01
CA VAL A 151 12.72 19.75 2.25
C VAL A 151 11.98 18.97 3.33
N TYR A 152 12.64 18.74 4.47
CA TYR A 152 12.05 18.05 5.61
C TYR A 152 11.55 19.05 6.64
N ALA A 153 10.23 19.17 6.78
CA ALA A 153 9.59 19.91 7.86
C ALA A 153 9.25 18.95 9.02
N THR A 154 9.79 19.23 10.21
CA THR A 154 9.49 18.48 11.45
C THR A 154 8.95 19.42 12.51
N ALA A 155 7.68 19.25 12.89
CA ALA A 155 7.11 19.91 14.06
C ALA A 155 7.48 19.12 15.33
N SER A 156 8.09 19.78 16.31
CA SER A 156 8.50 19.18 17.58
C SER A 156 7.54 19.55 18.71
N PRO A 157 6.88 18.58 19.37
CA PRO A 157 6.17 18.85 20.62
C PRO A 157 7.18 19.05 21.76
N GLY A 158 7.02 20.14 22.53
CA GLY A 158 7.85 20.42 23.70
C GLY A 158 7.20 19.95 25.01
N GLY A 159 7.94 19.21 25.83
CA GLY A 159 7.50 18.70 27.13
C GLY A 159 8.33 17.49 27.55
N ALA A 160 8.67 17.38 28.83
CA ALA A 160 9.64 16.38 29.32
C ALA A 160 9.06 15.45 30.40
N GLY A 161 9.65 14.25 30.51
CA GLY A 161 9.59 13.45 31.75
C GLY A 161 8.45 12.43 31.84
N GLY A 162 8.55 11.32 31.11
CA GLY A 162 7.71 10.13 31.32
C GLY A 162 8.15 8.96 30.44
N THR A 163 7.91 7.73 30.88
CA THR A 163 8.05 6.52 30.06
C THR A 163 6.93 6.48 29.03
N THR A 164 7.17 7.03 27.85
CA THR A 164 6.16 7.20 26.80
C THR A 164 6.13 6.03 25.83
N ALA A 165 4.92 5.57 25.50
CA ALA A 165 4.68 4.84 24.26
C ALA A 165 5.15 5.68 23.06
N ALA A 166 5.55 5.04 21.96
CA ALA A 166 6.21 5.70 20.84
C ALA A 166 5.22 6.56 20.02
N ALA A 167 4.96 7.78 20.50
CA ALA A 167 3.98 8.72 19.97
C ALA A 167 4.06 8.86 18.43
N ALA A 168 2.91 8.69 17.77
CA ALA A 168 2.81 8.59 16.32
C ALA A 168 3.45 9.77 15.59
N ARG A 169 4.25 9.46 14.56
CA ARG A 169 5.10 10.44 13.88
C ARG A 169 4.46 10.92 12.58
N LYS A 170 3.76 12.05 12.62
CA LYS A 170 3.31 12.78 11.41
C LYS A 170 4.52 13.41 10.70
N LYS A 171 4.71 13.11 9.42
CA LYS A 171 5.75 13.66 8.54
C LYS A 171 5.13 14.28 7.30
N LEU A 172 5.70 15.36 6.79
CA LEU A 172 5.33 15.97 5.52
C LEU A 172 6.53 15.98 4.58
N LEU A 173 6.34 15.42 3.38
CA LEU A 173 7.31 15.41 2.29
C LEU A 173 6.70 16.17 1.10
N ILE A 174 7.44 17.15 0.58
CA ILE A 174 6.98 18.04 -0.49
C ILE A 174 7.91 17.85 -1.70
N PHE A 175 7.32 17.57 -2.86
CA PHE A 175 8.02 17.25 -4.10
C PHE A 175 7.74 18.27 -5.19
N ASP A 176 8.78 18.64 -5.93
CA ASP A 176 8.73 19.60 -7.05
C ASP A 176 8.16 18.99 -8.35
N ALA A 177 8.14 17.66 -8.46
CA ALA A 177 7.66 16.95 -9.63
C ALA A 177 7.08 15.58 -9.26
N GLU A 178 6.08 15.14 -10.02
CA GLU A 178 5.43 13.82 -9.87
C GLU A 178 6.43 12.64 -9.98
N GLU A 179 7.53 12.81 -10.71
CA GLU A 179 8.56 11.78 -10.87
C GLU A 179 9.37 11.58 -9.58
N TYR A 180 9.75 12.66 -8.88
CA TYR A 180 10.47 12.56 -7.61
C TYR A 180 9.58 12.02 -6.48
N LEU A 181 8.28 12.35 -6.51
CA LEU A 181 7.30 11.76 -5.60
C LEU A 181 7.15 10.26 -5.85
N ALA A 182 6.98 9.84 -7.11
CA ALA A 182 6.83 8.42 -7.48
C ALA A 182 8.07 7.60 -7.11
N GLU A 183 9.27 8.12 -7.39
CA GLU A 183 10.55 7.49 -7.02
C GLU A 183 10.69 7.36 -5.49
N SER A 184 10.40 8.42 -4.73
CA SER A 184 10.46 8.38 -3.27
C SER A 184 9.40 7.48 -2.64
N LEU A 185 8.22 7.36 -3.27
CA LEU A 185 7.15 6.49 -2.79
C LEU A 185 7.49 5.02 -3.04
N ALA A 186 7.99 4.67 -4.23
CA ALA A 186 8.47 3.32 -4.54
C ALA A 186 9.63 2.92 -3.61
N LYS A 187 10.62 3.81 -3.39
CA LYS A 187 11.70 3.58 -2.42
C LYS A 187 11.19 3.37 -0.99
N TYR A 188 10.19 4.14 -0.56
CA TYR A 188 9.59 4.01 0.76
C TYR A 188 8.85 2.67 0.92
N THR A 189 8.03 2.29 -0.07
CA THR A 189 7.26 1.04 -0.08
C THR A 189 8.16 -0.19 -0.19
N ALA A 190 9.16 -0.19 -1.08
CA ALA A 190 10.10 -1.30 -1.23
C ALA A 190 10.93 -1.54 0.04
N ARG A 191 11.35 -0.46 0.73
CA ARG A 191 12.02 -0.56 2.03
C ARG A 191 11.11 -1.17 3.10
N LEU A 192 9.86 -0.71 3.23
CA LEU A 192 8.90 -1.29 4.17
C LEU A 192 8.59 -2.76 3.86
N SER A 193 8.52 -3.13 2.58
CA SER A 193 8.39 -4.53 2.17
C SER A 193 9.57 -5.37 2.62
N GLY A 194 10.81 -4.90 2.45
CA GLY A 194 12.00 -5.63 2.92
C GLY A 194 12.05 -5.76 4.44
N GLU A 195 11.68 -4.70 5.17
CA GLU A 195 11.61 -4.70 6.64
C GLU A 195 10.56 -5.69 7.17
N ALA A 196 9.33 -5.66 6.64
CA ALA A 196 8.25 -6.57 7.04
C ALA A 196 8.54 -8.05 6.67
N VAL A 197 9.10 -8.30 5.49
CA VAL A 197 9.47 -9.66 5.06
C VAL A 197 10.63 -10.21 5.90
N ALA A 198 11.60 -9.39 6.30
CA ALA A 198 12.67 -9.81 7.20
C ALA A 198 12.17 -10.08 8.64
N GLU A 199 11.16 -9.35 9.10
CA GLU A 199 10.58 -9.50 10.44
C GLU A 199 9.62 -10.70 10.55
N ARG A 200 8.69 -10.85 9.59
CA ARG A 200 7.55 -11.78 9.68
C ARG A 200 7.33 -12.66 8.43
N GLY A 201 8.20 -12.55 7.42
CA GLY A 201 8.14 -13.38 6.22
C GLY A 201 7.04 -13.02 5.22
N ALA A 202 6.30 -11.93 5.44
CA ALA A 202 5.20 -11.42 4.62
C ALA A 202 5.16 -9.88 4.68
N PHE A 203 4.53 -9.24 3.69
CA PHE A 203 4.26 -7.80 3.66
C PHE A 203 2.81 -7.52 3.29
N THR A 204 2.08 -6.84 4.18
CA THR A 204 0.65 -6.58 4.06
C THR A 204 0.38 -5.12 3.68
N VAL A 205 -0.15 -4.91 2.48
CA VAL A 205 -0.31 -3.56 1.89
C VAL A 205 -1.74 -3.33 1.41
N ALA A 206 -2.34 -2.20 1.81
CA ALA A 206 -3.66 -1.80 1.35
C ALA A 206 -3.60 -0.56 0.46
N LEU A 207 -4.41 -0.57 -0.62
CA LEU A 207 -4.43 0.45 -1.67
C LEU A 207 -5.76 1.23 -1.68
N SER A 208 -5.70 2.56 -1.71
CA SER A 208 -6.79 3.37 -2.27
C SER A 208 -6.70 3.46 -3.80
N GLY A 209 -7.80 3.82 -4.45
CA GLY A 209 -7.82 4.14 -5.87
C GLY A 209 -7.27 5.53 -6.25
N GLY A 210 -7.60 5.97 -7.46
CA GLY A 210 -7.24 7.30 -7.99
C GLY A 210 -5.77 7.45 -8.39
N SER A 211 -5.24 8.68 -8.29
CA SER A 211 -3.90 9.03 -8.77
C SER A 211 -2.75 8.34 -8.00
N LEU A 212 -3.02 7.78 -6.83
CA LEU A 212 -2.08 6.97 -6.04
C LEU A 212 -1.47 5.84 -6.88
N ILE A 213 -2.28 5.10 -7.63
CA ILE A 213 -1.80 3.97 -8.45
C ILE A 213 -0.79 4.44 -9.51
N LYS A 214 -0.96 5.65 -10.07
CA LYS A 214 0.00 6.26 -11.01
C LYS A 214 1.32 6.64 -10.31
N ALA A 215 1.28 7.07 -9.05
CA ALA A 215 2.47 7.38 -8.26
C ALA A 215 3.29 6.10 -7.93
N LEU A 216 2.63 4.94 -7.81
CA LEU A 216 3.30 3.66 -7.56
C LEU A 216 4.02 3.06 -8.78
N ARG A 217 3.92 3.65 -9.98
CA ARG A 217 4.50 3.13 -11.23
C ARG A 217 5.97 2.68 -11.12
N LYS A 218 6.77 3.37 -10.31
CA LYS A 218 8.21 3.09 -10.15
C LYS A 218 8.49 1.70 -9.56
N LEU A 219 7.53 1.11 -8.85
CA LEU A 219 7.61 -0.27 -8.40
C LEU A 219 7.66 -1.30 -9.55
N THR A 220 7.20 -0.94 -10.75
CA THR A 220 7.27 -1.79 -11.95
C THR A 220 8.52 -1.51 -12.80
N GLU A 221 9.48 -0.74 -12.27
CA GLU A 221 10.74 -0.37 -12.93
C GLU A 221 11.93 -0.88 -12.09
N SER A 222 13.09 -1.05 -12.74
CA SER A 222 14.33 -1.43 -12.06
C SER A 222 14.85 -0.27 -11.19
N PRO A 223 15.36 -0.51 -9.96
CA PRO A 223 15.69 -1.80 -9.36
C PRO A 223 14.55 -2.48 -8.58
N TYR A 224 13.38 -1.84 -8.45
CA TYR A 224 12.32 -2.30 -7.55
C TYR A 224 11.65 -3.58 -8.05
N LEU A 225 11.47 -3.72 -9.37
CA LEU A 225 10.90 -4.92 -9.97
C LEU A 225 11.73 -6.18 -9.67
N GLU A 226 13.07 -6.06 -9.62
CA GLU A 226 13.96 -7.21 -9.34
C GLU A 226 14.31 -7.38 -7.86
N ALA A 227 14.30 -6.32 -7.05
CA ALA A 227 14.75 -6.35 -5.66
C ALA A 227 13.64 -6.59 -4.63
N VAL A 228 12.37 -6.47 -4.99
CA VAL A 228 11.23 -6.69 -4.08
C VAL A 228 10.77 -8.15 -4.12
N GLU A 229 10.57 -8.75 -2.95
CA GLU A 229 10.03 -10.11 -2.82
C GLU A 229 8.51 -10.15 -3.05
N TRP A 230 8.09 -10.01 -4.31
CA TRP A 230 6.67 -9.96 -4.72
C TRP A 230 5.84 -11.19 -4.29
N SER A 231 6.47 -12.36 -4.17
CA SER A 231 5.84 -13.57 -3.63
C SER A 231 5.41 -13.46 -2.17
N LYS A 232 5.84 -12.42 -1.44
CA LYS A 232 5.52 -12.13 -0.04
C LYS A 232 4.49 -11.02 0.13
N TRP A 233 4.04 -10.40 -0.95
CA TRP A 233 3.05 -9.31 -0.90
C TRP A 233 1.64 -9.87 -0.74
N HIS A 234 0.91 -9.35 0.24
CA HIS A 234 -0.51 -9.56 0.45
C HIS A 234 -1.21 -8.22 0.23
N VAL A 235 -1.98 -8.12 -0.86
CA VAL A 235 -2.53 -6.87 -1.38
C VAL A 235 -4.02 -6.77 -1.09
N PHE A 236 -4.42 -5.65 -0.52
CA PHE A 236 -5.78 -5.31 -0.11
C PHE A 236 -6.21 -3.98 -0.73
N TRP A 237 -7.51 -3.69 -0.70
CA TRP A 237 -8.08 -2.38 -0.95
C TRP A 237 -8.60 -1.74 0.33
N VAL A 238 -8.36 -0.43 0.48
CA VAL A 238 -8.88 0.40 1.60
C VAL A 238 -10.33 0.78 1.35
N ASP A 239 -10.66 1.12 0.11
CA ASP A 239 -12.02 1.30 -0.40
C ASP A 239 -12.19 0.55 -1.71
N GLU A 240 -13.40 0.06 -1.96
CA GLU A 240 -13.80 -0.36 -3.30
C GLU A 240 -15.28 -0.05 -3.54
N ARG A 241 -15.58 0.17 -4.81
CA ARG A 241 -16.86 0.54 -5.38
C ARG A 241 -17.55 -0.74 -5.77
N VAL A 242 -18.82 -0.90 -5.41
CA VAL A 242 -19.53 -2.17 -5.59
C VAL A 242 -20.06 -2.22 -7.01
N VAL A 243 -19.13 -2.52 -7.92
CA VAL A 243 -19.28 -2.63 -9.38
C VAL A 243 -18.39 -3.79 -9.85
N PRO A 244 -18.65 -4.37 -11.03
CA PRO A 244 -17.82 -5.45 -11.58
C PRO A 244 -16.32 -5.10 -11.64
N LYS A 245 -15.46 -6.09 -11.40
CA LYS A 245 -13.98 -5.95 -11.39
C LYS A 245 -13.35 -5.46 -12.71
N ASP A 246 -14.09 -5.43 -13.81
CA ASP A 246 -13.67 -4.86 -15.10
C ASP A 246 -14.24 -3.45 -15.37
N HIS A 247 -15.12 -2.95 -14.49
CA HIS A 247 -15.76 -1.64 -14.60
C HIS A 247 -14.78 -0.48 -14.39
N ALA A 248 -14.99 0.63 -15.09
CA ALA A 248 -14.08 1.78 -15.10
C ALA A 248 -13.90 2.47 -13.72
N ASP A 249 -14.90 2.36 -12.84
CA ASP A 249 -14.86 2.91 -11.48
C ASP A 249 -14.23 1.97 -10.42
N SER A 250 -13.85 0.75 -10.79
CA SER A 250 -13.24 -0.21 -9.85
C SER A 250 -11.78 0.17 -9.53
N ASN A 251 -11.48 0.28 -8.24
CA ASN A 251 -10.12 0.43 -7.73
C ASN A 251 -9.29 -0.85 -7.96
N TYR A 252 -9.91 -2.03 -7.97
CA TYR A 252 -9.28 -3.29 -8.39
C TYR A 252 -8.81 -3.19 -9.85
N LYS A 253 -9.70 -2.82 -10.78
CA LYS A 253 -9.35 -2.67 -12.20
C LYS A 253 -8.19 -1.67 -12.38
N LEU A 254 -8.29 -0.52 -11.73
CA LEU A 254 -7.28 0.54 -11.79
C LEU A 254 -5.91 0.05 -11.28
N ALA A 255 -5.88 -0.68 -10.16
CA ALA A 255 -4.66 -1.25 -9.60
C ALA A 255 -4.09 -2.38 -10.47
N MET A 256 -4.92 -3.21 -11.09
CA MET A 256 -4.50 -4.24 -12.05
C MET A 256 -3.87 -3.61 -13.30
N ASP A 257 -4.56 -2.67 -13.96
CA ASP A 257 -4.06 -1.95 -15.14
C ASP A 257 -2.79 -1.14 -14.83
N GLY A 258 -2.73 -0.55 -13.64
CA GLY A 258 -1.68 0.38 -13.21
C GLY A 258 -0.41 -0.30 -12.71
N LEU A 259 -0.54 -1.31 -11.85
CA LEU A 259 0.55 -1.87 -11.04
C LEU A 259 0.57 -3.41 -11.07
N LEU A 260 -0.50 -4.05 -10.61
CA LEU A 260 -0.47 -5.46 -10.19
C LEU A 260 -0.30 -6.46 -11.34
N SER A 261 -0.70 -6.12 -12.56
CA SER A 261 -0.43 -6.95 -13.76
C SER A 261 1.03 -6.94 -14.22
N LYS A 262 1.89 -6.11 -13.62
CA LYS A 262 3.28 -5.85 -14.04
C LYS A 262 4.32 -6.33 -13.03
N VAL A 263 3.87 -6.92 -11.91
CA VAL A 263 4.71 -7.45 -10.83
C VAL A 263 4.30 -8.90 -10.52
N PRO A 264 5.24 -9.81 -10.22
CA PRO A 264 4.95 -11.23 -10.00
C PRO A 264 4.37 -11.52 -8.60
N ILE A 265 3.27 -10.86 -8.24
CA ILE A 265 2.50 -11.15 -7.01
C ILE A 265 1.56 -12.34 -7.28
N PRO A 266 1.52 -13.38 -6.43
CA PRO A 266 0.60 -14.50 -6.58
C PRO A 266 -0.87 -14.04 -6.50
N ALA A 267 -1.70 -14.46 -7.45
CA ALA A 267 -3.11 -14.05 -7.51
C ALA A 267 -3.92 -14.43 -6.25
N SER A 268 -3.53 -15.50 -5.55
CA SER A 268 -4.10 -15.92 -4.25
C SER A 268 -3.76 -15.00 -3.07
N GLN A 269 -2.90 -14.00 -3.29
CA GLN A 269 -2.50 -12.99 -2.30
C GLN A 269 -3.01 -11.59 -2.68
N ILE A 270 -3.93 -11.50 -3.65
CA ILE A 270 -4.59 -10.27 -4.08
C ILE A 270 -6.06 -10.33 -3.65
N TYR A 271 -6.36 -9.80 -2.47
CA TYR A 271 -7.65 -9.93 -1.80
C TYR A 271 -8.59 -8.80 -2.26
N ALA A 272 -9.32 -9.06 -3.33
CA ALA A 272 -10.36 -8.19 -3.87
C ALA A 272 -11.74 -8.50 -3.27
N ILE A 273 -12.68 -7.54 -3.37
CA ILE A 273 -14.06 -7.72 -2.89
C ILE A 273 -14.82 -8.78 -3.71
N ASN A 274 -15.91 -9.31 -3.17
CA ASN A 274 -16.88 -10.06 -3.96
C ASN A 274 -17.89 -9.11 -4.63
N ASP A 275 -17.62 -8.77 -5.89
CA ASP A 275 -18.39 -7.87 -6.75
C ASP A 275 -19.73 -8.47 -7.26
N THR A 276 -20.07 -9.69 -6.81
CA THR A 276 -21.39 -10.31 -7.06
C THR A 276 -22.38 -10.14 -5.90
N LEU A 277 -21.93 -9.60 -4.75
CA LEU A 277 -22.76 -9.33 -3.57
C LEU A 277 -23.20 -7.86 -3.51
N SER A 278 -24.19 -7.56 -2.67
CA SER A 278 -24.49 -6.19 -2.24
C SER A 278 -23.32 -5.60 -1.43
N ALA A 279 -23.25 -4.28 -1.28
CA ALA A 279 -22.19 -3.63 -0.49
C ALA A 279 -22.03 -4.20 0.94
N GLU A 280 -23.13 -4.67 1.51
CA GLU A 280 -23.21 -5.30 2.82
C GLU A 280 -22.57 -6.69 2.86
N GLY A 281 -22.99 -7.58 1.95
CA GLY A 281 -22.38 -8.90 1.83
C GLY A 281 -20.90 -8.83 1.42
N ALA A 282 -20.54 -7.90 0.54
CA ALA A 282 -19.16 -7.66 0.13
C ALA A 282 -18.28 -7.18 1.30
N ALA A 283 -18.79 -6.32 2.18
CA ALA A 283 -18.07 -5.87 3.37
C ALA A 283 -17.91 -6.98 4.41
N ASP A 284 -18.96 -7.75 4.69
CA ASP A 284 -18.93 -8.82 5.69
C ASP A 284 -18.08 -10.03 5.22
N GLU A 285 -18.08 -10.36 3.94
CA GLU A 285 -17.16 -11.36 3.37
C GLU A 285 -15.70 -10.89 3.45
N TYR A 286 -15.43 -9.62 3.12
CA TYR A 286 -14.09 -9.06 3.14
C TYR A 286 -13.53 -8.89 4.57
N GLU A 287 -14.36 -8.53 5.54
CA GLU A 287 -14.01 -8.60 6.97
C GLU A 287 -13.75 -10.04 7.44
N THR A 288 -14.52 -11.01 6.95
CA THR A 288 -14.31 -12.43 7.24
C THR A 288 -12.99 -12.94 6.66
N CYS A 289 -12.63 -12.50 5.45
CA CYS A 289 -11.32 -12.79 4.84
C CYS A 289 -10.17 -12.23 5.69
N LEU A 290 -10.27 -10.97 6.15
CA LEU A 290 -9.27 -10.37 7.04
C LEU A 290 -9.16 -11.12 8.38
N LYS A 291 -10.28 -11.56 8.97
CA LYS A 291 -10.27 -12.36 10.20
C LYS A 291 -9.57 -13.71 10.00
N GLN A 292 -9.78 -14.36 8.86
CA GLN A 292 -9.07 -15.60 8.54
C GLN A 292 -7.56 -15.36 8.38
N LEU A 293 -7.16 -14.30 7.66
CA LEU A 293 -5.73 -13.95 7.48
C LEU A 293 -5.04 -13.50 8.78
N VAL A 294 -5.79 -13.01 9.77
CA VAL A 294 -5.31 -12.81 11.15
C VAL A 294 -5.09 -14.16 11.84
N ASN A 295 -6.06 -15.08 11.78
CA ASN A 295 -5.94 -16.41 12.38
C ASN A 295 -4.79 -17.23 11.78
N ASP A 296 -4.53 -17.07 10.48
CA ASP A 296 -3.43 -17.71 9.74
C ASP A 296 -2.07 -17.03 9.95
N GLY A 297 -2.01 -15.94 10.74
CA GLY A 297 -0.78 -15.21 11.08
C GLY A 297 -0.21 -14.33 9.95
N VAL A 298 -0.94 -14.17 8.84
CA VAL A 298 -0.54 -13.33 7.70
C VAL A 298 -0.68 -11.84 8.03
N VAL A 299 -1.76 -11.48 8.73
CA VAL A 299 -2.04 -10.11 9.18
C VAL A 299 -1.89 -10.05 10.70
N ALA A 300 -1.08 -9.13 11.21
CA ALA A 300 -0.90 -8.95 12.65
C ALA A 300 -2.13 -8.28 13.29
N ILE A 301 -2.29 -8.42 14.61
CA ILE A 301 -3.17 -7.55 15.41
C ILE A 301 -2.31 -6.49 16.11
N SER A 302 -2.84 -5.27 16.20
CA SER A 302 -2.29 -4.21 17.04
C SER A 302 -2.65 -4.46 18.51
N GLU A 303 -1.66 -4.71 19.37
CA GLU A 303 -1.86 -4.93 20.81
C GLU A 303 -2.53 -3.73 21.51
N VAL A 304 -2.33 -2.51 21.00
CA VAL A 304 -2.87 -1.26 21.57
C VAL A 304 -4.34 -1.04 21.21
N THR A 305 -4.80 -1.52 20.04
CA THR A 305 -6.14 -1.21 19.53
C THR A 305 -7.05 -2.44 19.38
N GLY A 306 -6.51 -3.64 19.26
CA GLY A 306 -7.27 -4.88 18.99
C GLY A 306 -7.71 -5.07 17.54
N PHE A 307 -7.32 -4.18 16.62
CA PHE A 307 -7.66 -4.24 15.19
C PHE A 307 -6.48 -4.72 14.32
N PRO A 308 -6.74 -5.13 13.06
CA PRO A 308 -5.69 -5.52 12.11
C PRO A 308 -4.61 -4.46 11.92
N LYS A 309 -3.35 -4.90 12.02
CA LYS A 309 -2.14 -4.11 11.86
C LYS A 309 -1.46 -4.49 10.54
N LEU A 310 -1.92 -3.85 9.47
CA LEU A 310 -1.28 -3.92 8.15
C LEU A 310 0.05 -3.14 8.16
N ASP A 311 1.06 -3.62 7.43
CA ASP A 311 2.38 -2.97 7.37
C ASP A 311 2.30 -1.58 6.76
N LEU A 312 1.58 -1.44 5.64
CA LEU A 312 1.48 -0.19 4.90
C LEU A 312 0.08 0.05 4.33
N MET A 313 -0.57 1.13 4.76
CA MET A 313 -1.75 1.67 4.13
C MET A 313 -1.40 2.83 3.20
N LEU A 314 -1.60 2.64 1.90
CA LEU A 314 -1.40 3.64 0.85
C LEU A 314 -2.74 4.35 0.61
N LEU A 315 -2.87 5.56 1.14
CA LEU A 315 -4.11 6.35 1.12
C LEU A 315 -4.08 7.44 0.06
N GLY A 316 -5.18 7.58 -0.67
CA GLY A 316 -5.53 8.80 -1.40
C GLY A 316 -6.41 9.72 -0.55
N MET A 317 -6.45 11.01 -0.90
CA MET A 317 -7.31 12.00 -0.24
C MET A 317 -8.19 12.73 -1.26
N GLY A 318 -9.45 13.00 -0.91
CA GLY A 318 -10.37 13.84 -1.67
C GLY A 318 -10.00 15.34 -1.70
N PRO A 319 -10.58 16.14 -2.62
CA PRO A 319 -10.53 17.61 -2.53
C PRO A 319 -11.23 18.15 -1.26
N ASP A 320 -12.17 17.37 -0.74
CA ASP A 320 -12.99 17.53 0.45
C ASP A 320 -12.43 16.78 1.68
N GLY A 321 -11.21 16.23 1.60
CA GLY A 321 -10.58 15.55 2.72
C GLY A 321 -11.15 14.17 3.09
N HIS A 322 -12.01 13.56 2.26
CA HIS A 322 -12.35 12.13 2.44
C HIS A 322 -11.14 11.22 2.23
N VAL A 323 -11.13 10.08 2.90
CA VAL A 323 -10.14 8.99 2.74
C VAL A 323 -10.89 7.66 2.65
N GLY A 324 -10.46 6.74 1.80
CA GLY A 324 -11.25 5.55 1.48
C GLY A 324 -12.67 5.95 1.00
N SER A 325 -13.72 5.38 1.62
CA SER A 325 -15.11 5.89 1.48
C SER A 325 -15.64 6.58 2.76
N LEU A 326 -14.75 7.13 3.58
CA LEU A 326 -15.08 7.87 4.80
C LEU A 326 -15.24 9.36 4.44
N PHE A 327 -16.48 9.82 4.25
CA PHE A 327 -16.81 11.17 3.74
C PHE A 327 -17.17 12.18 4.85
N PRO A 328 -16.89 13.49 4.68
CA PRO A 328 -17.27 14.52 5.65
C PRO A 328 -18.77 14.51 5.93
N GLY A 329 -19.16 14.56 7.20
CA GLY A 329 -20.56 14.56 7.64
C GLY A 329 -21.33 13.25 7.43
N HIS A 330 -20.73 12.24 6.81
CA HIS A 330 -21.40 10.95 6.56
C HIS A 330 -21.31 10.05 7.80
N PRO A 331 -22.40 9.40 8.27
CA PRO A 331 -22.41 8.65 9.53
C PRO A 331 -21.29 7.60 9.69
N ILE A 332 -20.84 7.01 8.56
CA ILE A 332 -19.74 6.04 8.47
C ILE A 332 -18.44 6.46 9.18
N VAL A 333 -18.17 7.77 9.35
CA VAL A 333 -16.97 8.24 10.06
C VAL A 333 -16.99 7.91 11.57
N ASN A 334 -18.16 7.55 12.10
CA ASN A 334 -18.35 7.18 13.50
C ASN A 334 -18.36 5.66 13.72
N GLU A 335 -18.22 4.85 12.66
CA GLU A 335 -18.10 3.40 12.77
C GLU A 335 -16.80 3.04 13.52
N ASN A 336 -16.96 2.39 14.67
CA ASN A 336 -15.87 2.12 15.61
C ASN A 336 -15.82 0.65 16.09
N GLN A 337 -16.67 -0.23 15.55
CA GLN A 337 -16.74 -1.65 15.93
C GLN A 337 -16.31 -2.57 14.78
N LYS A 338 -16.83 -2.35 13.58
CA LYS A 338 -16.45 -3.15 12.40
C LYS A 338 -15.01 -2.84 11.94
N TRP A 339 -14.40 -3.80 11.27
CA TRP A 339 -13.11 -3.67 10.57
C TRP A 339 -13.33 -3.14 9.15
N VAL A 340 -14.37 -3.65 8.49
CA VAL A 340 -14.86 -3.22 7.17
C VAL A 340 -16.33 -2.84 7.31
N SER A 341 -16.71 -1.70 6.74
CA SER A 341 -18.11 -1.30 6.69
C SER A 341 -18.47 -0.77 5.30
N TYR A 342 -19.75 -0.48 5.07
CA TYR A 342 -20.31 -0.17 3.77
C TYR A 342 -21.16 1.09 3.78
N ILE A 343 -21.35 1.70 2.61
CA ILE A 343 -22.30 2.78 2.37
C ILE A 343 -23.09 2.49 1.09
N LYS A 344 -24.35 2.94 1.02
CA LYS A 344 -25.23 2.74 -0.15
C LYS A 344 -25.65 4.09 -0.79
N ASP A 345 -25.07 5.17 -0.29
CA ASP A 345 -25.50 6.55 -0.36
C ASP A 345 -24.31 7.52 -0.46
N SER A 346 -23.18 7.05 -1.01
CA SER A 346 -21.97 7.88 -1.17
C SER A 346 -22.29 9.20 -1.92
N PRO A 347 -21.80 10.36 -1.43
CA PRO A 347 -22.02 11.66 -2.08
C PRO A 347 -21.31 11.82 -3.43
N LYS A 348 -20.70 10.75 -3.97
CA LYS A 348 -20.02 10.70 -5.27
C LYS A 348 -20.32 9.36 -5.96
N PRO A 349 -20.55 9.34 -7.27
CA PRO A 349 -20.81 8.09 -7.99
C PRO A 349 -19.57 7.17 -8.02
N PRO A 350 -19.76 5.83 -8.03
CA PRO A 350 -21.01 5.13 -7.73
C PRO A 350 -21.38 5.21 -6.23
N PRO A 351 -22.67 5.04 -5.87
CA PRO A 351 -23.17 5.26 -4.49
C PRO A 351 -22.82 4.10 -3.54
N GLU A 352 -22.85 2.86 -4.01
CA GLU A 352 -22.50 1.67 -3.21
C GLU A 352 -20.99 1.44 -3.15
N ARG A 353 -20.47 1.37 -1.91
CA ARG A 353 -19.03 1.20 -1.63
C ARG A 353 -18.82 0.41 -0.35
N ILE A 354 -17.66 -0.24 -0.25
CA ILE A 354 -17.09 -0.70 1.02
C ILE A 354 -15.86 0.12 1.38
N THR A 355 -15.51 0.15 2.67
CA THR A 355 -14.33 0.82 3.19
C THR A 355 -13.84 0.20 4.48
N PHE A 356 -12.53 0.22 4.70
CA PHE A 356 -11.97 0.10 6.04
C PHE A 356 -12.46 1.25 6.93
N THR A 357 -12.64 0.94 8.21
CA THR A 357 -13.12 1.85 9.25
C THR A 357 -11.93 2.58 9.90
N PHE A 358 -12.17 3.70 10.59
CA PHE A 358 -11.08 4.45 11.23
C PHE A 358 -10.25 3.63 12.24
N PRO A 359 -10.83 2.73 13.06
CA PRO A 359 -10.03 1.85 13.91
C PRO A 359 -9.02 0.98 13.13
N LEU A 360 -9.40 0.36 12.01
CA LEU A 360 -8.46 -0.43 11.19
C LEU A 360 -7.43 0.49 10.54
N VAL A 361 -7.87 1.58 9.90
CA VAL A 361 -6.97 2.57 9.25
C VAL A 361 -5.89 3.03 10.22
N ASN A 362 -6.26 3.45 11.43
CA ASN A 362 -5.35 3.97 12.45
C ASN A 362 -4.54 2.89 13.20
N SER A 363 -4.78 1.60 12.90
CA SER A 363 -4.03 0.46 13.46
C SER A 363 -2.93 -0.08 12.54
N SER A 364 -2.85 0.38 11.28
CA SER A 364 -1.73 0.07 10.40
C SER A 364 -0.41 0.62 10.97
N ALA A 365 0.71 -0.06 10.74
CA ALA A 365 2.03 0.37 11.22
C ALA A 365 2.51 1.64 10.50
N HIS A 366 2.32 1.71 9.19
CA HIS A 366 2.65 2.87 8.37
C HIS A 366 1.47 3.31 7.52
N ILE A 367 1.20 4.61 7.49
CA ILE A 367 0.23 5.20 6.57
C ILE A 367 0.98 6.18 5.67
N ALA A 368 0.84 6.03 4.35
CA ALA A 368 1.33 7.00 3.38
C ALA A 368 0.14 7.69 2.70
N LEU A 369 -0.10 8.96 3.05
CA LEU A 369 -1.10 9.81 2.40
C LEU A 369 -0.48 10.45 1.15
N VAL A 370 -0.89 9.99 -0.03
CA VAL A 370 -0.39 10.47 -1.32
C VAL A 370 -1.38 11.49 -1.89
N VAL A 371 -1.01 12.76 -1.81
CA VAL A 371 -1.94 13.90 -2.01
C VAL A 371 -1.33 14.92 -2.98
N THR A 372 -1.78 14.89 -4.24
CA THR A 372 -1.23 15.71 -5.33
C THR A 372 -2.29 16.57 -6.02
N GLY A 373 -1.85 17.73 -6.52
CA GLY A 373 -2.64 18.70 -7.28
C GLY A 373 -3.30 19.79 -6.44
N ALA A 374 -3.39 21.00 -7.01
CA ALA A 374 -3.92 22.20 -6.34
C ALA A 374 -5.36 22.02 -5.78
N GLY A 375 -6.18 21.16 -6.41
CA GLY A 375 -7.51 20.82 -5.91
C GLY A 375 -7.54 20.12 -4.55
N LYS A 376 -6.39 19.80 -3.94
CA LYS A 376 -6.27 19.27 -2.57
C LYS A 376 -5.94 20.36 -1.53
N ALA A 377 -5.47 21.53 -1.96
CA ALA A 377 -4.79 22.49 -1.09
C ALA A 377 -5.65 23.01 0.07
N GLY A 378 -6.96 23.19 -0.12
CA GLY A 378 -7.87 23.58 0.97
C GLY A 378 -7.99 22.54 2.08
N ALA A 379 -8.11 21.26 1.71
CA ALA A 379 -8.18 20.15 2.66
C ALA A 379 -6.82 19.86 3.33
N VAL A 380 -5.71 19.99 2.59
CA VAL A 380 -4.36 19.92 3.18
C VAL A 380 -4.15 21.06 4.18
N HIS A 381 -4.51 22.30 3.82
CA HIS A 381 -4.39 23.45 4.73
C HIS A 381 -5.23 23.27 6.00
N LYS A 382 -6.47 22.79 5.89
CA LYS A 382 -7.31 22.49 7.07
C LYS A 382 -6.66 21.39 7.93
N ALA A 383 -6.19 20.29 7.34
CA ALA A 383 -5.54 19.18 8.05
C ALA A 383 -4.12 19.47 8.62
N PHE A 384 -3.63 20.71 8.46
CA PHE A 384 -2.40 21.24 9.07
C PHE A 384 -2.64 22.58 9.79
N SER A 385 -3.89 22.97 10.03
CA SER A 385 -4.26 24.18 10.79
C SER A 385 -4.49 23.87 12.27
N ASP A 386 -3.95 24.68 13.18
CA ASP A 386 -4.14 24.52 14.64
C ASP A 386 -5.59 24.75 15.12
N LYS A 387 -6.50 25.20 14.24
CA LYS A 387 -7.87 25.60 14.56
C LYS A 387 -8.85 24.42 14.49
N GLN A 388 -8.58 23.36 15.24
CA GLN A 388 -9.45 22.19 15.30
C GLN A 388 -10.69 22.43 16.16
N SER A 389 -11.78 22.87 15.52
CA SER A 389 -13.12 22.77 16.09
C SER A 389 -13.63 21.34 15.91
N SER A 390 -13.95 20.66 17.02
CA SER A 390 -14.28 19.22 17.02
C SER A 390 -15.54 18.86 16.24
N SER A 391 -16.40 19.82 15.90
CA SER A 391 -17.64 19.62 15.15
C SER A 391 -17.49 19.64 13.61
N ASP A 392 -16.29 19.92 13.09
CA ASP A 392 -16.02 20.03 11.64
C ASP A 392 -14.62 19.47 11.31
N LEU A 393 -14.28 18.27 11.80
CA LEU A 393 -13.05 17.58 11.38
C LEU A 393 -13.23 16.97 9.98
N LEU A 394 -12.23 17.10 9.11
CA LEU A 394 -12.20 16.32 7.88
C LEU A 394 -11.85 14.85 8.18
N PRO A 395 -12.34 13.87 7.39
CA PRO A 395 -11.96 12.47 7.55
C PRO A 395 -10.44 12.22 7.55
N VAL A 396 -9.67 12.99 6.76
CA VAL A 396 -8.20 12.92 6.78
C VAL A 396 -7.55 13.41 8.09
N GLU A 397 -8.24 14.24 8.89
CA GLU A 397 -7.80 14.62 10.24
C GLU A 397 -8.08 13.52 11.27
N MET A 398 -9.07 12.67 11.00
CA MET A 398 -9.39 11.47 11.79
C MET A 398 -8.43 10.30 11.48
N VAL A 399 -7.55 10.43 10.48
CA VAL A 399 -6.39 9.56 10.28
C VAL A 399 -5.31 9.91 11.32
N SER A 400 -5.52 9.43 12.54
CA SER A 400 -4.70 9.70 13.72
C SER A 400 -4.31 8.38 14.37
N GLN A 401 -3.11 7.91 14.02
CA GLN A 401 -2.49 6.73 14.63
C GLN A 401 -2.14 7.01 16.11
N GLN A 402 -2.33 6.02 16.98
CA GLN A 402 -1.78 6.08 18.35
C GLN A 402 -0.30 5.66 18.36
N GLU A 403 0.02 4.61 17.60
CA GLU A 403 1.37 4.14 17.31
C GLU A 403 1.61 4.07 15.80
N GLY A 404 2.83 4.33 15.35
CA GLY A 404 3.23 4.19 13.94
C GLY A 404 3.69 5.50 13.29
N VAL A 405 3.70 5.52 11.95
CA VAL A 405 4.22 6.66 11.17
C VAL A 405 3.27 7.05 10.03
N LEU A 406 2.73 8.28 10.13
CA LEU A 406 1.88 8.91 9.13
C LEU A 406 2.73 9.82 8.23
N THR A 407 3.02 9.40 7.00
CA THR A 407 3.84 10.16 6.06
C THR A 407 3.00 10.73 4.93
N TRP A 408 2.94 12.06 4.82
CA TRP A 408 2.28 12.74 3.71
C TRP A 408 3.27 12.92 2.55
N PHE A 409 2.95 12.37 1.38
CA PHE A 409 3.66 12.56 0.12
C PHE A 409 2.87 13.56 -0.73
N THR A 410 3.39 14.78 -0.87
CA THR A 410 2.66 15.90 -1.49
C THR A 410 3.44 16.55 -2.62
N ASP A 411 2.75 17.12 -3.60
CA ASP A 411 3.37 18.03 -4.57
C ASP A 411 3.20 19.49 -4.14
N LYS A 412 4.07 20.39 -4.63
CA LYS A 412 3.96 21.84 -4.36
C LYS A 412 2.53 22.40 -4.58
N PRO A 413 1.78 22.02 -5.63
CA PRO A 413 0.37 22.39 -5.77
C PRO A 413 -0.53 21.98 -4.59
N ALA A 414 -0.43 20.76 -4.07
CA ALA A 414 -1.26 20.27 -2.96
C ALA A 414 -0.96 20.96 -1.62
N VAL A 415 0.23 21.54 -1.43
CA VAL A 415 0.57 22.33 -0.22
C VAL A 415 0.50 23.84 -0.44
N SER A 416 0.07 24.32 -1.62
CA SER A 416 0.12 25.75 -2.00
C SER A 416 -0.67 26.75 -1.11
N MET A 417 -1.47 26.27 -0.16
CA MET A 417 -2.19 27.09 0.83
C MET A 417 -1.53 27.09 2.22
N LEU A 418 -0.49 26.29 2.47
CA LEU A 418 0.26 26.35 3.73
C LEU A 418 1.06 27.66 3.78
N SER A 419 0.87 28.42 4.86
CA SER A 419 1.46 29.76 5.04
C SER A 419 2.97 29.76 5.32
N SER A 420 3.53 28.60 5.70
CA SER A 420 4.96 28.35 5.91
C SER A 420 5.31 26.94 5.42
N ILE A 421 6.37 26.83 4.61
CA ILE A 421 6.99 25.59 4.11
C ILE A 421 8.50 25.75 4.20
#